data_AF-A0A0D2EEY8-F1
#
_entry.id   AF-A0A0D2EEY8-F1
#
_cell.length_a   1.000
_cell.length_b   1.000
_cell.length_c   1.000
_cell.angle_alpha   90.00
_cell.angle_beta   90.00
_cell.angle_gamma   90.00
#
_symmetry.space_group_name_H-M   'P 1'
#
loop_
_entity.id
_entity.type
_entity.pdbx_description
1 polymer ?
#
loop_
_entity_poly.entity_id
_entity_poly.type
_entity_poly.pdbx_seq_one_letter_code
_entity_poly.pdbx_strand_id
1 'polypeptide(L)'
;MALKKTRAHVEGDTIHRIGSDQQLPLRDNLDIGLVSNDTISPNAFAPWSYEPACTLKVSQIDSKLCVYTDRHFSNGRGISIFTTPEIAEGFAILLASLQHPSSVLDTLGINSFTGAWYTHPVPGKGIGMLAKRDIQRGDTITAYTPVLLAYKEHFLSKDQREKFLRLAVTQLPGPSRESFLKLATLSDDSSILAQDIASANSFEMRLGENKGSIEATVPHLTIIPESSRMNHDCAPNAIFHVNSSTLTHVVRAVRPIPKDQEITIAYTSPLDTRATRQKYLSDAFHFTCTCPRCLRGRGADADAVLTEMAVLQRTLSAWSDPRSAASVKHAELLIRLYREEGLDGYLDPAYCYAALMYSAVGSARGARKYTELAIKAIELRLGPGAPDLPAWRDMLDDPTKHWSWMVRKGGGKVVTAMNE
;
A
#
# COMPACT_ATOMS: atom_id res chain seq x y z
N MET A 1 -9.53 -13.15 -67.62
CA MET A 1 -8.77 -11.89 -67.45
C MET A 1 -8.44 -11.76 -65.96
N ALA A 2 -7.36 -12.38 -65.46
CA ALA A 2 -5.96 -11.94 -65.56
C ALA A 2 -5.72 -10.70 -64.68
N LEU A 3 -5.21 -10.81 -63.44
CA LEU A 3 -3.80 -10.83 -62.98
C LEU A 3 -3.83 -9.93 -61.71
N LYS A 4 -3.09 -10.07 -60.61
CA LYS A 4 -1.80 -10.72 -60.33
C LYS A 4 -1.67 -10.90 -58.80
N LYS A 5 -1.13 -12.04 -58.40
CA LYS A 5 -0.55 -12.32 -57.08
C LYS A 5 0.75 -11.55 -56.89
N THR A 6 1.03 -11.09 -55.67
CA THR A 6 2.38 -10.97 -55.11
C THR A 6 2.36 -11.37 -53.63
N ARG A 7 3.45 -11.99 -53.22
CA ARG A 7 3.68 -12.80 -52.01
C ARG A 7 4.83 -12.16 -51.22
N ALA A 8 4.88 -12.44 -49.92
CA ALA A 8 5.98 -12.19 -48.95
C ALA A 8 6.13 -10.70 -48.51
N HIS A 9 6.41 -10.37 -47.25
CA HIS A 9 7.32 -11.02 -46.30
C HIS A 9 6.80 -11.03 -44.86
N VAL A 10 7.13 -12.12 -44.17
CA VAL A 10 7.16 -12.24 -42.72
C VAL A 10 8.51 -11.68 -42.26
N GLU A 11 8.49 -10.57 -41.53
CA GLU A 11 9.52 -10.17 -40.56
C GLU A 11 8.85 -10.37 -39.19
N GLY A 12 9.31 -11.23 -38.29
CA GLY A 12 10.70 -11.32 -37.86
C GLY A 12 10.95 -10.45 -36.63
N ASP A 13 9.95 -10.25 -35.74
CA ASP A 13 10.17 -9.55 -34.48
C ASP A 13 11.16 -10.35 -33.62
N THR A 14 12.36 -9.80 -33.60
CA THR A 14 13.53 -10.35 -32.94
C THR A 14 13.34 -10.14 -31.45
N ILE A 15 12.97 -11.22 -30.76
CA ILE A 15 12.98 -11.33 -29.30
C ILE A 15 14.42 -11.14 -28.85
N HIS A 16 14.74 -9.99 -28.26
CA HIS A 16 15.97 -9.82 -27.51
C HIS A 16 15.89 -10.70 -26.26
N ARG A 17 16.52 -11.88 -26.34
CA ARG A 17 16.96 -12.65 -25.18
C ARG A 17 18.12 -11.90 -24.52
N ILE A 18 17.97 -11.59 -23.24
CA ILE A 18 19.08 -11.34 -22.31
C ILE A 18 18.65 -12.15 -21.06
N GLY A 19 19.30 -13.23 -20.65
CA GLY A 19 20.74 -13.43 -20.52
C GLY A 19 21.00 -13.62 -19.02
N SER A 20 20.78 -14.84 -18.53
CA SER A 20 21.19 -15.27 -17.20
C SER A 20 22.71 -15.17 -17.05
N ASP A 21 23.17 -14.93 -15.82
CA ASP A 21 24.57 -14.86 -15.38
C ASP A 21 25.39 -13.67 -15.91
N GLN A 22 25.24 -12.53 -15.23
CA GLN A 22 26.38 -11.63 -15.03
C GLN A 22 26.51 -11.31 -13.54
N GLN A 23 27.48 -11.97 -12.92
CA GLN A 23 28.05 -11.60 -11.63
C GLN A 23 28.63 -10.19 -11.77
N LEU A 24 27.93 -9.19 -11.22
CA LEU A 24 28.43 -7.82 -11.12
C LEU A 24 29.68 -7.80 -10.23
N PRO A 25 30.81 -7.25 -10.69
CA PRO A 25 32.00 -7.15 -9.85
C PRO A 25 31.76 -6.07 -8.79
N LEU A 26 31.65 -6.50 -7.52
CA LEU A 26 31.82 -5.66 -6.35
C LEU A 26 33.24 -5.10 -6.40
N ARG A 27 33.40 -3.90 -6.96
CA ARG A 27 34.61 -3.09 -6.75
C ARG A 27 34.37 -2.25 -5.50
N ASP A 28 34.96 -2.73 -4.41
CA ASP A 28 35.23 -1.98 -3.20
C ASP A 28 36.07 -0.73 -3.51
N ASN A 29 35.91 0.27 -2.63
CA ASN A 29 36.61 1.55 -2.52
C ASN A 29 36.10 2.71 -3.40
N LEU A 30 34.98 3.29 -2.98
CA LEU A 30 34.79 4.73 -3.09
C LEU A 30 35.09 5.36 -1.72
N ASP A 31 36.14 6.18 -1.68
CA ASP A 31 36.56 6.99 -0.54
C ASP A 31 35.52 8.10 -0.32
N ILE A 32 34.42 7.75 0.36
CA ILE A 32 33.54 8.73 0.98
C ILE A 32 34.34 9.16 2.21
N GLY A 33 34.94 10.34 2.21
CA GLY A 33 35.84 10.85 3.26
C GLY A 33 35.27 10.77 4.68
N LEU A 34 35.25 9.56 5.21
CA LEU A 34 34.93 9.19 6.58
C LEU A 34 36.27 9.27 7.29
N VAL A 35 36.49 10.38 7.98
CA VAL A 35 37.56 10.48 8.94
C VAL A 35 37.31 9.37 9.96
N SER A 36 38.11 8.31 9.92
CA SER A 36 38.18 7.32 10.99
C SER A 36 38.83 7.97 12.20
N ASN A 37 38.06 8.77 12.93
CA ASN A 37 38.46 9.25 14.24
C ASN A 37 38.14 8.13 15.25
N ASP A 38 39.18 7.41 15.68
CA ASP A 38 39.16 6.42 16.76
C ASP A 38 38.85 7.02 18.15
N THR A 39 38.13 8.15 18.21
CA THR A 39 37.77 8.90 19.42
C THR A 39 36.26 9.07 19.60
N ILE A 40 35.44 8.53 18.70
CA ILE A 40 33.98 8.65 18.79
C ILE A 40 33.47 7.65 19.86
N SER A 41 32.88 8.19 20.93
CA SER A 41 32.22 7.41 21.98
C SER A 41 31.18 6.45 21.37
N PRO A 42 31.06 5.20 21.86
CA PRO A 42 30.10 4.21 21.34
C PRO A 42 28.64 4.70 21.26
N ASN A 43 28.29 5.74 22.03
CA ASN A 43 26.96 6.32 22.11
C ASN A 43 26.85 7.75 21.55
N ALA A 44 27.86 8.26 20.84
CA ALA A 44 27.90 9.67 20.41
C ALA A 44 26.67 10.11 19.59
N PHE A 45 26.02 9.18 18.91
CA PHE A 45 24.86 9.44 18.06
C PHE A 45 23.66 8.53 18.37
N ALA A 46 23.63 7.96 19.58
CA ALA A 46 22.53 7.10 20.02
C ALA A 46 21.17 7.82 19.84
N PRO A 47 20.11 7.11 19.42
CA PRO A 47 20.05 5.64 19.22
C PRO A 47 20.56 5.15 17.85
N TRP A 48 21.05 6.04 17.00
CA TRP A 48 21.46 5.69 15.64
C TRP A 48 22.81 4.95 15.62
N SER A 49 22.93 3.99 14.71
CA SER A 49 24.13 3.16 14.54
C SER A 49 25.28 3.89 13.84
N TYR A 50 25.02 5.04 13.23
CA TYR A 50 25.97 5.84 12.48
C TYR A 50 25.73 7.33 12.76
N GLU A 51 26.76 8.15 12.57
CA GLU A 51 26.61 9.61 12.56
C GLU A 51 25.63 10.04 11.46
N PRO A 52 24.59 10.84 11.77
CA PRO A 52 23.64 11.28 10.76
C PRO A 52 24.29 12.18 9.70
N ALA A 53 24.27 11.72 8.45
CA ALA A 53 24.75 12.50 7.32
C ALA A 53 23.62 13.34 6.73
N CYS A 54 23.79 14.66 6.65
CA CYS A 54 22.74 15.59 6.27
C CYS A 54 23.00 16.35 4.96
N THR A 55 21.92 16.77 4.31
CA THR A 55 21.94 17.83 3.30
C THR A 55 22.34 19.16 3.94
N LEU A 56 22.68 20.14 3.10
CA LEU A 56 22.56 21.54 3.50
C LEU A 56 21.09 21.86 3.84
N LYS A 57 20.85 22.98 4.52
CA LYS A 57 19.50 23.46 4.77
C LYS A 57 18.78 23.69 3.43
N VAL A 58 17.59 23.13 3.30
CA VAL A 58 16.72 23.20 2.14
C VAL A 58 15.57 24.15 2.48
N SER A 59 15.41 25.21 1.69
CA SER A 59 14.44 26.28 1.98
C SER A 59 12.98 25.81 1.89
N GLN A 60 12.68 24.86 1.00
CA GLN A 60 11.32 24.35 0.77
C GLN A 60 10.70 23.70 2.02
N ILE A 61 11.53 23.20 2.94
CA ILE A 61 11.10 22.56 4.18
C ILE A 61 11.66 23.26 5.43
N ASP A 62 12.32 24.41 5.25
CA ASP A 62 13.08 25.17 6.26
C ASP A 62 13.97 24.29 7.17
N SER A 63 14.49 23.19 6.63
CA SER A 63 15.16 22.15 7.40
C SER A 63 16.20 21.43 6.55
N LYS A 64 16.87 20.44 7.13
CA LYS A 64 17.78 19.53 6.43
C LYS A 64 17.15 18.14 6.37
N LEU A 65 17.52 17.35 5.36
CA LEU A 65 17.24 15.92 5.35
C LEU A 65 18.51 15.18 5.74
N CYS A 66 18.41 14.23 6.65
CA CYS A 66 19.53 13.43 7.11
C CYS A 66 19.21 11.94 7.03
N VAL A 67 20.25 11.14 6.85
CA VAL A 67 20.17 9.67 6.92
C VAL A 67 20.39 9.23 8.37
N TYR A 68 19.41 8.55 8.91
CA TYR A 68 19.43 7.92 10.23
C TYR A 68 19.27 6.42 10.04
N THR A 69 20.15 5.62 10.62
CA THR A 69 20.08 4.16 10.49
C THR A 69 20.18 3.50 11.84
N ASP A 70 19.29 2.56 12.10
CA ASP A 70 19.39 1.61 13.20
C ASP A 70 19.55 0.20 12.61
N ARG A 71 20.73 -0.38 12.75
CA ARG A 71 21.04 -1.70 12.21
C ARG A 71 20.54 -2.86 13.08
N HIS A 72 20.15 -2.58 14.32
CA HIS A 72 19.73 -3.58 15.30
C HIS A 72 18.21 -3.71 15.36
N PHE A 73 17.47 -2.74 14.81
CA PHE A 73 16.02 -2.76 14.76
C PHE A 73 15.44 -4.08 14.26
N SER A 74 14.44 -4.58 14.99
CA SER A 74 13.74 -5.85 14.76
C SER A 74 14.70 -7.01 14.49
N ASN A 75 15.46 -7.40 15.53
CA ASN A 75 16.36 -8.55 15.50
C ASN A 75 17.40 -8.50 14.37
N GLY A 76 17.96 -7.31 14.13
CA GLY A 76 19.00 -7.12 13.12
C GLY A 76 18.48 -7.03 11.67
N ARG A 77 17.17 -6.91 11.46
CA ARG A 77 16.61 -6.52 10.16
C ARG A 77 17.08 -5.13 9.76
N GLY A 78 17.13 -4.22 10.73
CA GLY A 78 17.53 -2.84 10.56
C GLY A 78 16.52 -1.98 9.81
N ILE A 79 16.71 -0.67 9.91
CA ILE A 79 15.92 0.35 9.22
C ILE A 79 16.78 1.58 8.97
N SER A 80 16.65 2.16 7.78
CA SER A 80 17.22 3.47 7.44
C SER A 80 16.14 4.48 7.08
N ILE A 81 16.31 5.71 7.55
CA ILE A 81 15.32 6.77 7.48
C ILE A 81 16.01 8.02 6.95
N PHE A 82 15.64 8.46 5.76
CA PHE A 82 16.08 9.72 5.17
C PHE A 82 14.99 10.77 5.39
N THR A 83 15.10 11.56 6.45
CA THR A 83 14.04 12.49 6.89
C THR A 83 14.60 13.70 7.66
N THR A 84 13.72 14.58 8.15
CA THR A 84 14.12 15.75 8.95
C THR A 84 14.56 15.34 10.36
N PRO A 85 15.45 16.13 11.02
CA PRO A 85 15.82 15.87 12.42
C PRO A 85 14.63 15.76 13.38
N GLU A 86 13.61 16.62 13.23
CA GLU A 86 12.41 16.61 14.06
C GLU A 86 11.63 15.29 13.94
N ILE A 87 11.41 14.80 12.71
CA ILE A 87 10.72 13.52 12.49
C ILE A 87 11.56 12.36 13.02
N ALA A 88 12.87 12.40 12.82
CA ALA A 88 13.78 11.35 13.30
C ALA A 88 13.79 11.24 14.83
N GLU A 89 13.75 12.36 15.55
CA GLU A 89 13.69 12.36 17.02
C GLU A 89 12.42 11.66 17.54
N GLY A 90 11.25 11.98 16.97
CA GLY A 90 10.01 11.27 17.30
C GLY A 90 10.08 9.77 16.97
N PHE A 91 10.76 9.41 15.88
CA PHE A 91 10.94 8.02 15.47
C PHE A 91 11.90 7.25 16.35
N ALA A 92 12.95 7.87 16.88
CA ALA A 92 13.88 7.25 17.82
C ALA A 92 13.13 6.70 19.04
N ILE A 93 12.17 7.46 19.58
CA ILE A 93 11.31 7.03 20.69
C ILE A 93 10.45 5.82 20.29
N LEU A 94 9.83 5.87 19.10
CA LEU A 94 9.02 4.77 18.57
C LEU A 94 9.86 3.50 18.38
N LEU A 95 11.01 3.58 17.73
CA LEU A 95 11.90 2.44 17.50
C LEU A 95 12.33 1.81 18.84
N ALA A 96 12.70 2.62 19.83
CA ALA A 96 13.06 2.12 21.16
C ALA A 96 11.89 1.34 21.81
N SER A 97 10.66 1.87 21.73
CA SER A 97 9.48 1.19 22.27
C SER A 97 9.18 -0.15 21.57
N LEU A 98 9.54 -0.28 20.29
CA LEU A 98 9.33 -1.48 19.49
C LEU A 98 10.44 -2.53 19.66
N GLN A 99 11.58 -2.19 20.27
CA GLN A 99 12.74 -3.06 20.43
C GLN A 99 12.85 -3.75 21.80
N HIS A 100 11.91 -3.51 22.73
CA HIS A 100 12.00 -4.09 24.07
C HIS A 100 12.03 -5.64 24.06
N PRO A 101 12.66 -6.31 25.06
CA PRO A 101 12.95 -7.76 25.08
C PRO A 101 11.76 -8.73 25.03
N SER A 102 10.54 -8.18 24.97
CA SER A 102 9.28 -8.85 24.67
C SER A 102 8.57 -8.02 23.61
N SER A 103 9.20 -7.92 22.43
CA SER A 103 8.81 -6.91 21.45
C SER A 103 7.40 -7.20 20.95
N VAL A 104 6.60 -6.14 20.82
CA VAL A 104 5.26 -6.22 20.22
C VAL A 104 5.36 -6.84 18.82
N LEU A 105 6.48 -6.61 18.12
CA LEU A 105 6.74 -7.16 16.80
C LEU A 105 6.79 -8.70 16.81
N ASP A 106 7.57 -9.30 17.72
CA ASP A 106 7.70 -10.75 17.82
C ASP A 106 6.37 -11.41 18.21
N THR A 107 5.65 -10.81 19.17
CA THR A 107 4.35 -11.30 19.64
C THR A 107 3.31 -11.31 18.51
N LEU A 108 3.36 -10.32 17.61
CA LEU A 108 2.49 -10.21 16.45
C LEU A 108 3.00 -11.00 15.23
N GLY A 109 4.14 -11.68 15.33
CA GLY A 109 4.77 -12.39 14.21
C GLY A 109 5.22 -11.46 13.08
N ILE A 110 5.49 -10.19 13.37
CA ILE A 110 5.98 -9.22 12.40
C ILE A 110 7.42 -9.58 12.00
N ASN A 111 7.78 -9.31 10.75
CA ASN A 111 9.07 -9.67 10.14
C ASN A 111 9.36 -11.17 10.06
N SER A 112 8.37 -12.01 10.37
CA SER A 112 8.46 -13.46 10.25
C SER A 112 7.88 -13.95 8.93
N PHE A 113 8.59 -14.86 8.27
CA PHE A 113 8.10 -15.48 7.04
C PHE A 113 6.93 -16.44 7.33
N THR A 114 5.75 -16.12 6.80
CA THR A 114 4.51 -16.87 7.04
C THR A 114 4.48 -18.25 6.39
N GLY A 115 5.41 -18.54 5.46
CA GLY A 115 5.38 -19.75 4.65
C GLY A 115 4.20 -19.81 3.66
N ALA A 116 3.43 -18.72 3.52
CA ALA A 116 2.24 -18.68 2.68
C ALA A 116 2.53 -18.39 1.20
N TRP A 117 3.74 -17.92 0.87
CA TRP A 117 4.08 -17.43 -0.47
C TRP A 117 5.49 -17.83 -0.90
N TYR A 118 5.76 -17.73 -2.19
CA TYR A 118 7.08 -17.79 -2.81
C TYR A 118 7.15 -16.80 -3.98
N THR A 119 8.34 -16.54 -4.51
CA THR A 119 8.50 -15.68 -5.69
C THR A 119 8.83 -16.49 -6.93
N HIS A 120 8.36 -16.05 -8.08
CA HIS A 120 8.64 -16.68 -9.37
C HIS A 120 8.62 -15.65 -10.51
N PRO A 121 9.41 -15.83 -11.57
CA PRO A 121 9.24 -15.05 -12.79
C PRO A 121 7.84 -15.23 -13.36
N VAL A 122 7.14 -14.12 -13.62
CA VAL A 122 5.82 -14.08 -14.24
C VAL A 122 5.96 -13.42 -15.62
N PRO A 123 5.59 -14.11 -16.71
CA PRO A 123 5.75 -13.59 -18.07
C PRO A 123 5.15 -12.18 -18.23
N GLY A 124 5.99 -11.23 -18.66
CA GLY A 124 5.58 -9.84 -18.88
C GLY A 124 5.35 -9.00 -17.61
N LYS A 125 5.61 -9.55 -16.41
CA LYS A 125 5.44 -8.85 -15.12
C LYS A 125 6.66 -8.92 -14.20
N GLY A 126 7.81 -9.36 -14.68
CA GLY A 126 9.02 -9.51 -13.86
C GLY A 126 8.88 -10.63 -12.82
N ILE A 127 9.22 -10.36 -11.56
CA ILE A 127 9.11 -11.35 -10.46
C ILE A 127 7.83 -11.07 -9.67
N GLY A 128 6.93 -12.04 -9.64
CA GLY A 128 5.69 -11.98 -8.86
C GLY A 128 5.75 -12.82 -7.59
N MET A 129 4.85 -12.52 -6.64
CA MET A 129 4.57 -13.31 -5.45
C MET A 129 3.42 -14.29 -5.76
N LEU A 130 3.61 -15.58 -5.47
CA LEU A 130 2.63 -16.64 -5.70
C LEU A 130 2.31 -17.35 -4.38
N ALA A 131 1.07 -17.84 -4.24
CA ALA A 131 0.63 -18.57 -3.08
C ALA A 131 1.30 -19.96 -3.01
N LYS A 132 1.96 -20.28 -1.89
CA LYS A 132 2.62 -21.58 -1.68
C LYS A 132 1.65 -22.70 -1.29
N ARG A 133 0.48 -22.31 -0.80
CA ARG A 133 -0.65 -23.15 -0.36
C ARG A 133 -1.94 -22.37 -0.59
N ASP A 134 -3.08 -23.01 -0.38
CA ASP A 134 -4.35 -22.30 -0.34
C ASP A 134 -4.35 -21.27 0.80
N ILE A 135 -4.75 -20.04 0.48
CA ILE A 135 -4.87 -18.90 1.40
C ILE A 135 -6.34 -18.53 1.48
N GLN A 136 -6.85 -18.40 2.70
CA GLN A 136 -8.25 -18.03 2.95
C GLN A 136 -8.41 -16.52 3.02
N ARG A 137 -9.63 -16.04 2.77
CA ARG A 137 -9.97 -14.62 2.96
C ARG A 137 -9.67 -14.20 4.40
N GLY A 138 -8.88 -13.14 4.56
CA GLY A 138 -8.49 -12.57 5.84
C GLY A 138 -7.13 -13.03 6.37
N ASP A 139 -6.58 -14.12 5.82
CA ASP A 139 -5.24 -14.59 6.17
C ASP A 139 -4.21 -13.48 5.94
N THR A 140 -3.28 -13.33 6.88
CA THR A 140 -2.10 -12.47 6.71
C THR A 140 -1.13 -13.14 5.75
N ILE A 141 -0.78 -12.45 4.67
CA ILE A 141 0.20 -12.92 3.68
C ILE A 141 1.60 -12.44 4.10
N THR A 142 1.75 -11.13 4.30
CA THR A 142 2.98 -10.49 4.78
C THR A 142 2.66 -9.49 5.89
N ALA A 143 3.57 -9.35 6.86
CA ALA A 143 3.54 -8.31 7.88
C ALA A 143 4.99 -7.94 8.21
N TYR A 144 5.48 -6.86 7.61
CA TYR A 144 6.89 -6.48 7.71
C TYR A 144 7.06 -5.00 7.98
N THR A 145 8.10 -4.66 8.73
CA THR A 145 8.58 -3.29 8.87
C THR A 145 9.42 -2.91 7.65
N PRO A 146 9.45 -1.61 7.28
CA PRO A 146 10.26 -1.16 6.16
C PRO A 146 11.75 -1.26 6.47
N VAL A 147 12.54 -1.45 5.42
CA VAL A 147 14.00 -1.34 5.49
C VAL A 147 14.45 0.09 5.17
N LEU A 148 13.67 0.82 4.37
CA LEU A 148 13.95 2.21 4.01
C LEU A 148 12.67 3.06 4.10
N LEU A 149 12.81 4.22 4.75
CA LEU A 149 11.86 5.32 4.73
C LEU A 149 12.55 6.55 4.16
N ALA A 150 12.02 7.15 3.12
CA ALA A 150 12.62 8.34 2.51
C ALA A 150 11.58 9.44 2.34
N TYR A 151 11.91 10.65 2.79
CA TYR A 151 11.07 11.84 2.65
C TYR A 151 10.67 12.00 1.17
N LYS A 152 9.37 12.06 0.89
CA LYS A 152 8.86 12.22 -0.48
C LYS A 152 9.04 13.67 -0.92
N GLU A 153 10.03 13.91 -1.77
CA GLU A 153 10.39 15.25 -2.23
C GLU A 153 10.66 15.32 -3.74
N HIS A 154 10.64 16.56 -4.26
CA HIS A 154 10.95 16.88 -5.66
C HIS A 154 11.96 18.05 -5.79
N PHE A 155 12.58 18.48 -4.69
CA PHE A 155 13.45 19.67 -4.63
C PHE A 155 14.95 19.34 -4.64
N LEU A 156 15.36 18.12 -4.30
CA LEU A 156 16.75 17.67 -4.42
C LEU A 156 17.06 17.31 -5.87
N SER A 157 18.29 17.58 -6.29
CA SER A 157 18.80 17.05 -7.56
C SER A 157 18.85 15.52 -7.53
N LYS A 158 18.82 14.88 -8.71
CA LYS A 158 18.94 13.41 -8.82
C LYS A 158 20.20 12.89 -8.13
N ASP A 159 21.32 13.59 -8.29
CA ASP A 159 22.61 13.19 -7.70
C ASP A 159 22.60 13.32 -6.17
N GLN A 160 22.00 14.39 -5.63
CA GLN A 160 21.86 14.55 -4.18
C GLN A 160 20.96 13.47 -3.61
N ARG A 161 19.79 13.24 -4.21
CA ARG A 161 18.85 12.19 -3.78
C ARG A 161 19.52 10.82 -3.79
N GLU A 162 20.16 10.46 -4.90
CA GLU A 162 20.88 9.19 -5.02
C GLU A 162 21.96 9.05 -3.95
N LYS A 163 22.78 10.10 -3.74
CA LYS A 163 23.86 10.08 -2.75
C LYS A 163 23.33 9.67 -1.37
N PHE A 164 22.23 10.27 -0.91
CA PHE A 164 21.68 9.98 0.41
C PHE A 164 20.91 8.66 0.47
N LEU A 165 20.16 8.30 -0.57
CA LEU A 165 19.48 7.00 -0.62
C LEU A 165 20.49 5.84 -0.67
N ARG A 166 21.55 5.97 -1.45
CA ARG A 166 22.63 4.98 -1.51
C ARG A 166 23.34 4.84 -0.16
N LEU A 167 23.58 5.95 0.53
CA LEU A 167 24.14 5.91 1.89
C LEU A 167 23.20 5.16 2.84
N ALA A 168 21.91 5.48 2.84
CA ALA A 168 20.91 4.80 3.66
C ALA A 168 20.92 3.29 3.41
N VAL A 169 20.86 2.86 2.15
CA VAL A 169 20.89 1.44 1.77
C VAL A 169 22.21 0.77 2.15
N THR A 170 23.35 1.47 2.03
CA THR A 170 24.67 0.92 2.35
C THR A 170 24.84 0.64 3.84
N GLN A 171 24.24 1.47 4.69
CA GLN A 171 24.27 1.34 6.16
C GLN A 171 23.35 0.23 6.70
N LEU A 172 22.46 -0.34 5.87
CA LEU A 172 21.60 -1.45 6.27
C LEU A 172 22.40 -2.74 6.53
N PRO A 173 21.89 -3.63 7.40
CA PRO A 173 22.39 -5.00 7.52
C PRO A 173 22.44 -5.72 6.16
N GLY A 174 23.45 -6.59 5.98
CA GLY A 174 23.72 -7.30 4.72
C GLY A 174 22.48 -7.94 4.08
N PRO A 175 21.69 -8.76 4.81
CA PRO A 175 20.49 -9.38 4.25
C PRO A 175 19.44 -8.38 3.75
N SER A 176 19.18 -7.31 4.51
CA SER A 176 18.22 -6.27 4.14
C SER A 176 18.71 -5.46 2.94
N ARG A 177 19.99 -5.10 2.92
CA ARG A 177 20.64 -4.42 1.79
C ARG A 177 20.56 -5.26 0.51
N GLU A 178 20.89 -6.54 0.58
CA GLU A 178 20.78 -7.46 -0.56
C GLU A 178 19.33 -7.62 -1.04
N SER A 179 18.38 -7.70 -0.12
CA SER A 179 16.96 -7.83 -0.48
C SER A 179 16.45 -6.60 -1.24
N PHE A 180 16.88 -5.40 -0.83
CA PHE A 180 16.61 -4.14 -1.52
C PHE A 180 17.22 -4.11 -2.92
N LEU A 181 18.51 -4.45 -3.05
CA LEU A 181 19.24 -4.40 -4.33
C LEU A 181 18.72 -5.40 -5.37
N LYS A 182 17.95 -6.42 -4.95
CA LYS A 182 17.31 -7.41 -5.85
C LYS A 182 15.91 -7.01 -6.30
N LEU A 183 15.42 -5.84 -5.90
CA LEU A 183 14.10 -5.33 -6.31
C LEU A 183 14.14 -4.79 -7.76
N ALA A 184 12.95 -4.56 -8.32
CA ALA A 184 12.83 -4.11 -9.70
C ALA A 184 13.35 -2.69 -9.90
N THR A 185 13.86 -2.39 -11.08
CA THR A 185 14.22 -1.04 -11.56
C THR A 185 13.27 -0.63 -12.69
N LEU A 186 13.10 0.67 -12.91
CA LEU A 186 12.35 1.23 -14.05
C LEU A 186 13.27 1.62 -15.20
N SER A 187 14.57 1.72 -14.95
CA SER A 187 15.59 2.09 -15.93
C SER A 187 16.85 1.23 -15.82
N ASP A 188 17.74 1.37 -16.80
CA ASP A 188 19.08 0.76 -16.79
C ASP A 188 20.18 1.75 -16.34
N ASP A 189 19.80 2.90 -15.75
CA ASP A 189 20.75 3.92 -15.32
C ASP A 189 21.33 3.60 -13.93
N SER A 190 22.50 2.94 -13.94
CA SER A 190 23.21 2.58 -12.71
C SER A 190 23.66 3.79 -11.87
N SER A 191 23.69 5.00 -12.44
CA SER A 191 24.06 6.20 -11.69
C SER A 191 23.03 6.55 -10.63
N ILE A 192 21.77 6.09 -10.78
CA ILE A 192 20.63 6.39 -9.92
C ILE A 192 19.97 5.13 -9.33
N LEU A 193 20.74 4.05 -9.14
CA LEU A 193 20.20 2.75 -8.76
C LEU A 193 19.31 2.77 -7.50
N ALA A 194 19.72 3.47 -6.44
CA ALA A 194 18.97 3.47 -5.18
C ALA A 194 17.62 4.20 -5.32
N GLN A 195 17.60 5.34 -6.01
CA GLN A 195 16.33 6.04 -6.27
C GLN A 195 15.45 5.29 -7.28
N ASP A 196 16.02 4.65 -8.29
CA ASP A 196 15.25 3.89 -9.29
C ASP A 196 14.52 2.71 -8.65
N ILE A 197 15.23 1.93 -7.82
CA ILE A 197 14.61 0.88 -6.99
C ILE A 197 13.53 1.46 -6.09
N ALA A 198 13.78 2.58 -5.41
CA ALA A 198 12.78 3.19 -4.53
C ALA A 198 11.53 3.66 -5.30
N SER A 199 11.71 4.22 -6.50
CA SER A 199 10.62 4.65 -7.38
C SER A 199 9.75 3.48 -7.85
N ALA A 200 10.35 2.34 -8.18
CA ALA A 200 9.60 1.17 -8.68
C ALA A 200 8.85 0.37 -7.60
N ASN A 201 9.29 0.47 -6.33
CA ASN A 201 8.91 -0.48 -5.28
C ASN A 201 8.30 0.16 -4.02
N SER A 202 8.12 1.48 -4.01
CA SER A 202 7.67 2.20 -2.81
C SER A 202 6.17 2.14 -2.57
N PHE A 203 5.84 2.04 -1.29
CA PHE A 203 4.54 2.36 -0.71
C PHE A 203 4.61 3.75 -0.07
N GLU A 204 3.47 4.33 0.29
CA GLU A 204 3.43 5.58 1.05
C GLU A 204 3.11 5.32 2.51
N MET A 205 3.92 5.88 3.40
CA MET A 205 3.64 5.99 4.83
C MET A 205 3.79 7.46 5.24
N ARG A 206 2.88 7.97 6.07
CA ARG A 206 2.96 9.34 6.56
C ARG A 206 3.52 9.36 7.98
N LEU A 207 4.58 10.15 8.21
CA LEU A 207 5.32 10.24 9.48
C LEU A 207 5.27 11.66 10.04
N GLY A 208 5.27 11.82 11.36
CA GLY A 208 5.23 13.10 12.05
C GLY A 208 4.21 13.12 13.19
N GLU A 209 4.25 14.16 14.03
CA GLU A 209 3.29 14.31 15.12
C GLU A 209 1.92 14.74 14.59
N ASN A 210 0.89 13.98 14.96
CA ASN A 210 -0.50 14.36 14.72
C ASN A 210 -0.92 15.43 15.74
N LYS A 211 -0.58 16.70 15.48
CA LYS A 211 -1.02 17.87 16.27
C LYS A 211 -2.50 18.22 16.03
N GLY A 212 -3.36 17.21 15.94
CA GLY A 212 -4.81 17.37 15.73
C GLY A 212 -5.25 17.61 14.28
N SER A 213 -4.39 17.39 13.28
CA SER A 213 -4.77 17.42 11.87
C SER A 213 -4.03 16.34 11.06
N ILE A 214 -4.73 15.71 10.11
CA ILE A 214 -4.16 14.72 9.17
C ILE A 214 -3.03 15.36 8.32
N GLU A 215 -3.06 16.69 8.17
CA GLU A 215 -2.05 17.52 7.48
C GLU A 215 -0.71 17.63 8.23
N ALA A 216 -0.64 17.27 9.52
CA ALA A 216 0.58 17.37 10.33
C ALA A 216 1.60 16.22 10.09
N THR A 217 1.24 15.25 9.24
CA THR A 217 2.11 14.12 8.87
C THR A 217 2.68 14.29 7.46
N VAL A 218 3.93 13.91 7.26
CA VAL A 218 4.68 14.06 6.00
C VAL A 218 4.77 12.73 5.27
N PRO A 219 4.50 12.67 3.95
CA PRO A 219 4.61 11.44 3.18
C PRO A 219 6.06 10.99 2.99
N HIS A 220 6.28 9.69 3.15
CA HIS A 220 7.56 9.02 2.94
C HIS A 220 7.38 7.84 1.98
N LEU A 221 8.32 7.71 1.04
CA LEU A 221 8.52 6.50 0.26
C LEU A 221 8.98 5.41 1.22
N THR A 222 8.29 4.28 1.19
CA THR A 222 8.45 3.19 2.14
C THR A 222 8.76 1.91 1.39
N ILE A 223 9.92 1.31 1.65
CA ILE A 223 10.37 0.11 0.94
C ILE A 223 10.28 -1.10 1.87
N ILE A 224 9.47 -2.07 1.47
CA ILE A 224 9.30 -3.36 2.14
C ILE A 224 9.58 -4.46 1.11
N PRO A 225 10.82 -4.99 1.05
CA PRO A 225 11.26 -5.87 -0.03
C PRO A 225 10.36 -7.08 -0.28
N GLU A 226 9.74 -7.62 0.78
CA GLU A 226 8.79 -8.72 0.69
C GLU A 226 7.50 -8.29 -0.02
N SER A 227 6.93 -7.15 0.38
CA SER A 227 5.68 -6.65 -0.21
C SER A 227 5.86 -6.13 -1.64
N SER A 228 7.05 -5.61 -1.97
CA SER A 228 7.38 -5.12 -3.31
C SER A 228 7.43 -6.22 -4.39
N ARG A 229 7.25 -7.50 -4.02
CA ARG A 229 7.16 -8.63 -4.97
C ARG A 229 5.75 -8.89 -5.49
N MET A 230 4.72 -8.24 -4.94
CA MET A 230 3.34 -8.42 -5.42
C MET A 230 3.10 -7.52 -6.63
N ASN A 231 2.78 -8.13 -7.77
CA ASN A 231 2.44 -7.40 -8.98
C ASN A 231 1.07 -6.73 -8.90
N HIS A 232 0.84 -5.82 -9.84
CA HIS A 232 -0.44 -5.14 -10.01
C HIS A 232 -1.52 -6.03 -10.63
N ASP A 233 -2.75 -5.93 -10.09
CA ASP A 233 -4.00 -6.23 -10.80
C ASP A 233 -5.06 -5.14 -10.48
N CYS A 234 -5.93 -4.81 -11.43
CA CYS A 234 -7.04 -3.86 -11.21
C CYS A 234 -8.21 -4.49 -10.45
N ALA A 235 -8.23 -5.80 -10.29
CA ALA A 235 -9.13 -6.56 -9.43
C ALA A 235 -8.27 -7.44 -8.51
N PRO A 236 -7.57 -6.86 -7.52
CA PRO A 236 -6.57 -7.58 -6.73
C PRO A 236 -7.21 -8.63 -5.80
N ASN A 237 -6.47 -9.69 -5.47
CA ASN A 237 -6.85 -10.70 -4.49
C ASN A 237 -6.25 -10.46 -3.09
N ALA A 238 -5.40 -9.45 -2.92
CA ALA A 238 -4.88 -8.99 -1.64
C ALA A 238 -5.04 -7.46 -1.49
N ILE A 239 -5.11 -7.00 -0.24
CA ILE A 239 -5.08 -5.59 0.14
C ILE A 239 -4.07 -5.38 1.24
N PHE A 240 -3.57 -4.15 1.38
CA PHE A 240 -2.68 -3.78 2.44
C PHE A 240 -3.18 -2.56 3.21
N HIS A 241 -2.74 -2.47 4.46
CA HIS A 241 -2.77 -1.24 5.24
C HIS A 241 -1.44 -1.08 5.97
N VAL A 242 -1.19 0.15 6.42
CA VAL A 242 -0.01 0.46 7.22
C VAL A 242 -0.45 0.69 8.66
N ASN A 243 0.15 -0.06 9.58
CA ASN A 243 0.01 0.17 11.00
C ASN A 243 1.15 1.06 11.49
N SER A 244 0.87 2.36 11.64
CA SER A 244 1.88 3.35 12.04
C SER A 244 2.42 3.16 13.46
N SER A 245 1.66 2.54 14.38
CA SER A 245 2.15 2.30 15.75
C SER A 245 3.18 1.18 15.84
N THR A 246 3.21 0.29 14.84
CA THR A 246 4.18 -0.82 14.74
C THR A 246 5.07 -0.71 13.50
N LEU A 247 4.96 0.39 12.75
CA LEU A 247 5.64 0.60 11.47
C LEU A 247 5.51 -0.57 10.50
N THR A 248 4.36 -1.21 10.48
CA THR A 248 4.18 -2.48 9.78
C THR A 248 3.29 -2.32 8.58
N HIS A 249 3.78 -2.77 7.43
CA HIS A 249 2.98 -2.98 6.24
C HIS A 249 2.34 -4.37 6.30
N VAL A 250 1.02 -4.42 6.46
CA VAL A 250 0.27 -5.67 6.62
C VAL A 250 -0.52 -5.93 5.35
N VAL A 251 -0.31 -7.10 4.74
CA VAL A 251 -1.04 -7.55 3.54
C VAL A 251 -1.92 -8.74 3.91
N ARG A 252 -3.19 -8.68 3.51
CA ARG A 252 -4.18 -9.73 3.75
C ARG A 252 -4.90 -10.12 2.47
N ALA A 253 -5.27 -11.39 2.37
CA ALA A 253 -6.10 -11.88 1.28
C ALA A 253 -7.53 -11.34 1.41
N VAL A 254 -8.10 -10.81 0.32
CA VAL A 254 -9.49 -10.30 0.30
C VAL A 254 -10.50 -11.32 -0.21
N ARG A 255 -10.00 -12.42 -0.78
CA ARG A 255 -10.75 -13.59 -1.26
C ARG A 255 -9.83 -14.82 -1.22
N PRO A 256 -10.36 -16.05 -1.33
CA PRO A 256 -9.52 -17.25 -1.41
C PRO A 256 -8.52 -17.16 -2.56
N ILE A 257 -7.27 -17.58 -2.31
CA ILE A 257 -6.18 -17.63 -3.29
C ILE A 257 -5.68 -19.08 -3.32
N PRO A 258 -5.96 -19.87 -4.37
CA PRO A 258 -5.45 -21.22 -4.50
C PRO A 258 -3.93 -21.25 -4.58
N LYS A 259 -3.34 -22.37 -4.20
CA LYS A 259 -1.92 -22.64 -4.43
C LYS A 259 -1.51 -22.33 -5.88
N ASP A 260 -0.32 -21.76 -6.03
CA ASP A 260 0.34 -21.35 -7.27
C ASP A 260 -0.36 -20.19 -8.02
N GLN A 261 -1.44 -19.62 -7.48
CA GLN A 261 -2.01 -18.39 -8.00
C GLN A 261 -1.14 -17.18 -7.59
N GLU A 262 -0.97 -16.23 -8.51
CA GLU A 262 -0.32 -14.94 -8.23
C GLU A 262 -1.10 -14.14 -7.17
N ILE A 263 -0.36 -13.62 -6.19
CA ILE A 263 -0.84 -12.69 -5.17
C ILE A 263 -0.59 -11.27 -5.69
N THR A 264 -1.67 -10.51 -5.86
CA THR A 264 -1.63 -9.19 -6.51
C THR A 264 -2.28 -8.13 -5.64
N ILE A 265 -1.76 -6.91 -5.73
CA ILE A 265 -2.31 -5.70 -5.11
C ILE A 265 -2.67 -4.67 -6.18
N ALA A 266 -3.37 -3.59 -5.81
CA ALA A 266 -3.60 -2.47 -6.72
C ALA A 266 -2.55 -1.37 -6.49
N TYR A 267 -1.77 -1.02 -7.51
CA TYR A 267 -0.78 0.08 -7.46
C TYR A 267 -1.45 1.45 -7.62
N THR A 268 -2.66 1.46 -8.17
CA THR A 268 -3.49 2.63 -8.37
C THR A 268 -4.90 2.32 -7.89
N SER A 269 -5.72 3.34 -7.62
CA SER A 269 -7.10 3.13 -7.22
C SER A 269 -7.84 2.29 -8.26
N PRO A 270 -8.36 1.10 -7.90
CA PRO A 270 -9.13 0.29 -8.84
C PRO A 270 -10.53 0.87 -9.08
N LEU A 271 -10.92 1.92 -8.35
CA LEU A 271 -12.17 2.65 -8.55
C LEU A 271 -12.04 3.76 -9.61
N ASP A 272 -10.83 4.09 -10.05
CA ASP A 272 -10.61 5.06 -11.12
C ASP A 272 -10.97 4.47 -12.48
N THR A 273 -11.19 5.31 -13.49
CA THR A 273 -11.47 4.85 -14.86
C THR A 273 -10.32 4.04 -15.44
N ARG A 274 -10.62 3.16 -16.40
CA ARG A 274 -9.57 2.39 -17.10
C ARG A 274 -8.50 3.30 -17.69
N ALA A 275 -8.91 4.42 -18.30
CA ALA A 275 -7.98 5.38 -18.90
C ALA A 275 -7.02 5.98 -17.85
N THR A 276 -7.54 6.40 -16.70
CA THR A 276 -6.75 6.92 -15.58
C THR A 276 -5.76 5.87 -15.07
N ARG A 277 -6.23 4.63 -14.82
CA ARG A 277 -5.37 3.54 -14.35
C ARG A 277 -4.25 3.23 -15.34
N GLN A 278 -4.57 3.08 -16.63
CA GLN A 278 -3.57 2.80 -17.68
C GLN A 278 -2.55 3.93 -17.82
N LYS A 279 -3.00 5.19 -17.79
CA LYS A 279 -2.10 6.35 -17.84
C LYS A 279 -1.13 6.34 -16.66
N TYR A 280 -1.64 6.17 -15.44
CA TYR A 280 -0.79 6.14 -14.24
C TYR A 280 0.24 4.99 -14.28
N LEU A 281 -0.18 3.78 -14.66
CA LEU A 281 0.72 2.62 -14.73
C LEU A 281 1.77 2.77 -15.84
N SER A 282 1.42 3.39 -16.96
CA SER A 282 2.38 3.71 -18.03
C SER A 282 3.37 4.79 -17.59
N ASP A 283 2.89 5.86 -16.97
CA ASP A 283 3.71 7.01 -16.59
C ASP A 283 4.65 6.68 -15.42
N ALA A 284 4.16 5.94 -14.42
CA ALA A 284 4.90 5.68 -13.17
C ALA A 284 5.61 4.32 -13.14
N PHE A 285 5.10 3.31 -13.84
CA PHE A 285 5.63 1.93 -13.79
C PHE A 285 6.01 1.37 -15.18
N HIS A 286 5.85 2.17 -16.23
CA HIS A 286 6.26 1.84 -17.60
C HIS A 286 5.69 0.52 -18.17
N PHE A 287 4.45 0.17 -17.78
CA PHE A 287 3.75 -0.97 -18.37
C PHE A 287 2.28 -0.67 -18.69
N THR A 288 1.73 -1.42 -19.65
CA THR A 288 0.30 -1.42 -19.97
C THR A 288 -0.36 -2.59 -19.24
N CYS A 289 -1.39 -2.33 -18.44
CA CYS A 289 -2.06 -3.38 -17.68
C CYS A 289 -2.95 -4.24 -18.59
N THR A 290 -2.74 -5.55 -18.54
CA THR A 290 -3.47 -6.56 -19.33
C THR A 290 -4.33 -7.47 -18.45
N CYS A 291 -4.64 -7.06 -17.20
CA CYS A 291 -5.52 -7.83 -16.33
C CYS A 291 -6.91 -8.02 -16.97
N PRO A 292 -7.68 -9.07 -16.57
CA PRO A 292 -8.99 -9.36 -17.13
C PRO A 292 -9.93 -8.14 -17.15
N ARG A 293 -9.88 -7.29 -16.11
CA ARG A 293 -10.70 -6.09 -16.01
C ARG A 293 -10.33 -5.03 -17.05
N CYS A 294 -9.03 -4.82 -17.30
CA CYS A 294 -8.56 -3.92 -18.36
C CYS A 294 -8.77 -4.47 -19.78
N LEU A 295 -8.84 -5.79 -19.94
CA LEU A 295 -9.15 -6.44 -21.22
C LEU A 295 -10.64 -6.40 -21.55
N ARG A 296 -11.51 -6.63 -20.56
CA ARG A 296 -12.98 -6.53 -20.71
C ARG A 296 -13.43 -5.11 -21.02
N GLY A 297 -12.81 -4.11 -20.41
CA GLY A 297 -13.14 -2.69 -20.60
C GLY A 297 -12.57 -2.04 -21.87
N ARG A 298 -12.66 -2.67 -23.05
CA ARG A 298 -12.30 -1.99 -24.32
C ARG A 298 -13.57 -1.50 -25.01
N GLY A 299 -13.72 -0.18 -25.22
CA GLY A 299 -14.87 0.42 -25.93
C GLY A 299 -15.54 1.55 -25.14
N ALA A 300 -16.71 2.00 -25.61
CA ALA A 300 -17.48 3.09 -24.99
C ALA A 300 -17.96 2.78 -23.55
N ASP A 301 -18.16 1.50 -23.23
CA ASP A 301 -18.73 1.05 -21.95
C ASP A 301 -17.68 0.53 -20.95
N ALA A 302 -16.40 0.84 -21.17
CA ALA A 302 -15.27 0.33 -20.39
C ALA A 302 -15.41 0.52 -18.87
N ASP A 303 -16.08 1.60 -18.48
CA ASP A 303 -16.26 2.04 -17.08
C ASP A 303 -17.76 2.20 -16.73
N ALA A 304 -18.67 1.57 -17.48
CA ALA A 304 -20.11 1.67 -17.24
C ALA A 304 -20.51 1.18 -15.83
N VAL A 305 -19.91 0.07 -15.38
CA VAL A 305 -20.14 -0.47 -14.03
C VAL A 305 -19.66 0.49 -12.93
N LEU A 306 -18.50 1.13 -13.11
CA LEU A 306 -18.01 2.14 -12.16
C LEU A 306 -18.94 3.37 -12.12
N THR A 307 -19.48 3.76 -13.26
CA THR A 307 -20.47 4.84 -13.36
C THR A 307 -21.74 4.48 -12.59
N GLU A 308 -22.25 3.26 -12.77
CA GLU A 308 -23.42 2.75 -12.03
C GLU A 308 -23.16 2.67 -10.53
N MET A 309 -22.00 2.16 -10.11
CA MET A 309 -21.58 2.13 -8.70
C MET A 309 -21.58 3.55 -8.09
N ALA A 310 -21.04 4.54 -8.82
CA ALA A 310 -21.03 5.93 -8.37
C ALA A 310 -22.45 6.53 -8.28
N VAL A 311 -23.34 6.20 -9.22
CA VAL A 311 -24.76 6.60 -9.15
C VAL A 311 -25.43 5.99 -7.92
N LEU A 312 -25.26 4.69 -7.68
CA LEU A 312 -25.83 4.00 -6.53
C LEU A 312 -25.31 4.58 -5.21
N GLN A 313 -24.02 4.89 -5.10
CA GLN A 313 -23.45 5.55 -3.92
C GLN A 313 -24.08 6.93 -3.69
N ARG A 314 -24.25 7.75 -4.74
CA ARG A 314 -24.94 9.05 -4.62
C ARG A 314 -26.40 8.91 -4.23
N THR A 315 -27.10 7.89 -4.73
CA THR A 315 -28.47 7.62 -4.30
C THR A 315 -28.50 7.20 -2.83
N LEU A 316 -27.59 6.31 -2.42
CA LEU A 316 -27.50 5.78 -1.06
C LEU A 316 -26.99 6.80 -0.04
N SER A 317 -26.29 7.87 -0.43
CA SER A 317 -25.90 8.92 0.51
C SER A 317 -27.11 9.63 1.14
N ALA A 318 -28.24 9.69 0.41
CA ALA A 318 -29.53 10.16 0.91
C ALA A 318 -30.36 9.04 1.58
N TRP A 319 -29.72 8.05 2.21
CA TRP A 319 -30.39 6.92 2.86
C TRP A 319 -31.37 7.34 3.97
N SER A 320 -31.10 8.45 4.67
CA SER A 320 -31.90 8.94 5.79
C SER A 320 -33.18 9.67 5.37
N ASP A 321 -33.23 10.25 4.15
CA ASP A 321 -34.40 10.99 3.67
C ASP A 321 -35.50 10.01 3.20
N PRO A 322 -36.69 10.00 3.82
CA PRO A 322 -37.79 9.13 3.41
C PRO A 322 -38.27 9.38 1.97
N ARG A 323 -38.04 10.57 1.40
CA ARG A 323 -38.40 10.96 0.03
C ARG A 323 -37.39 10.50 -1.02
N SER A 324 -36.19 10.11 -0.60
CA SER A 324 -35.14 9.61 -1.50
C SER A 324 -35.51 8.25 -2.10
N ALA A 325 -35.05 7.99 -3.32
CA ALA A 325 -35.16 6.68 -3.97
C ALA A 325 -34.26 5.60 -3.34
N ALA A 326 -33.37 5.96 -2.40
CA ALA A 326 -32.51 5.01 -1.71
C ALA A 326 -33.30 3.82 -1.13
N SER A 327 -32.78 2.61 -1.33
CA SER A 327 -33.45 1.39 -0.90
C SER A 327 -32.43 0.30 -0.57
N VAL A 328 -32.86 -0.72 0.17
CA VAL A 328 -32.03 -1.90 0.44
C VAL A 328 -31.61 -2.62 -0.85
N LYS A 329 -32.44 -2.57 -1.92
CA LYS A 329 -32.10 -3.15 -3.23
C LYS A 329 -30.95 -2.40 -3.90
N HIS A 330 -30.91 -1.07 -3.77
CA HIS A 330 -29.78 -0.27 -4.27
C HIS A 330 -28.49 -0.65 -3.54
N ALA A 331 -28.54 -0.85 -2.22
CA ALA A 331 -27.38 -1.26 -1.43
C ALA A 331 -26.90 -2.68 -1.78
N GLU A 332 -27.82 -3.63 -1.95
CA GLU A 332 -27.49 -5.00 -2.36
C GLU A 332 -26.93 -5.06 -3.79
N LEU A 333 -27.45 -4.24 -4.71
CA LEU A 333 -26.91 -4.10 -6.06
C LEU A 333 -25.49 -3.53 -6.03
N LEU A 334 -25.25 -2.47 -5.25
CA LEU A 334 -23.91 -1.91 -5.10
C LEU A 334 -22.90 -2.97 -4.64
N ILE A 335 -23.25 -3.75 -3.60
CA ILE A 335 -22.40 -4.84 -3.10
C ILE A 335 -22.11 -5.88 -4.19
N ARG A 336 -23.13 -6.22 -5.00
CA ARG A 336 -22.98 -7.18 -6.10
C ARG A 336 -21.98 -6.66 -7.14
N LEU A 337 -22.12 -5.41 -7.58
CA LEU A 337 -21.23 -4.81 -8.57
C LEU A 337 -19.76 -4.79 -8.10
N TYR A 338 -19.51 -4.44 -6.83
CA TYR A 338 -18.16 -4.52 -6.27
C TYR A 338 -17.57 -5.94 -6.36
N ARG A 339 -18.36 -6.99 -6.08
CA ARG A 339 -17.91 -8.38 -6.14
C ARG A 339 -17.67 -8.86 -7.57
N GLU A 340 -18.57 -8.54 -8.50
CA GLU A 340 -18.47 -8.91 -9.91
C GLU A 340 -17.26 -8.25 -10.60
N GLU A 341 -16.88 -7.06 -10.13
CA GLU A 341 -15.66 -6.35 -10.56
C GLU A 341 -14.39 -6.82 -9.81
N GLY A 342 -14.50 -7.78 -8.89
CA GLY A 342 -13.38 -8.31 -8.10
C GLY A 342 -12.75 -7.28 -7.17
N LEU A 343 -13.55 -6.34 -6.67
CA LEU A 343 -13.16 -5.25 -5.76
C LEU A 343 -13.39 -5.61 -4.29
N ASP A 344 -13.17 -6.87 -3.92
CA ASP A 344 -13.48 -7.41 -2.59
C ASP A 344 -12.80 -6.66 -1.43
N GLY A 345 -11.62 -6.09 -1.69
CA GLY A 345 -10.87 -5.27 -0.72
C GLY A 345 -11.46 -3.88 -0.48
N TYR A 346 -12.41 -3.44 -1.30
CA TYR A 346 -12.98 -2.08 -1.28
C TYR A 346 -14.48 -2.09 -0.99
N LEU A 347 -15.00 -3.21 -0.46
CA LEU A 347 -16.42 -3.41 -0.17
C LEU A 347 -16.94 -2.61 1.05
N ASP A 348 -16.05 -2.01 1.84
CA ASP A 348 -16.39 -1.30 3.06
C ASP A 348 -17.50 -0.24 2.88
N PRO A 349 -17.48 0.67 1.88
CA PRO A 349 -18.51 1.70 1.79
C PRO A 349 -19.87 1.10 1.40
N ALA A 350 -19.85 0.05 0.57
CA ALA A 350 -21.08 -0.63 0.15
C ALA A 350 -21.76 -1.35 1.32
N TYR A 351 -20.98 -1.98 2.21
CA TYR A 351 -21.52 -2.58 3.44
C TYR A 351 -21.99 -1.51 4.44
N CYS A 352 -21.27 -0.39 4.59
CA CYS A 352 -21.71 0.73 5.43
C CYS A 352 -23.06 1.29 4.97
N TYR A 353 -23.24 1.55 3.66
CA TYR A 353 -24.53 1.98 3.12
C TYR A 353 -25.63 0.95 3.35
N ALA A 354 -25.34 -0.34 3.17
CA ALA A 354 -26.32 -1.39 3.45
C ALA A 354 -26.73 -1.39 4.93
N ALA A 355 -25.77 -1.34 5.86
CA ALA A 355 -26.04 -1.29 7.30
C ALA A 355 -26.97 -0.13 7.67
N LEU A 356 -26.63 1.09 7.22
CA LEU A 356 -27.43 2.29 7.45
C LEU A 356 -28.81 2.20 6.81
N MET A 357 -28.90 1.71 5.58
CA MET A 357 -30.17 1.58 4.85
C MET A 357 -31.11 0.58 5.54
N TYR A 358 -30.62 -0.59 5.96
CA TYR A 358 -31.43 -1.57 6.70
C TYR A 358 -31.86 -1.05 8.07
N SER A 359 -30.98 -0.31 8.76
CA SER A 359 -31.32 0.36 10.01
C SER A 359 -32.44 1.40 9.81
N ALA A 360 -32.30 2.24 8.79
CA ALA A 360 -33.24 3.32 8.46
C ALA A 360 -34.66 2.84 8.15
N VAL A 361 -34.81 1.63 7.60
CA VAL A 361 -36.12 1.00 7.34
C VAL A 361 -36.61 0.11 8.49
N GLY A 362 -35.86 0.01 9.59
CA GLY A 362 -36.23 -0.74 10.79
C GLY A 362 -36.01 -2.25 10.70
N SER A 363 -35.02 -2.71 9.93
CA SER A 363 -34.66 -4.13 9.84
C SER A 363 -33.42 -4.42 10.68
N ALA A 364 -33.62 -4.85 11.93
CA ALA A 364 -32.53 -5.15 12.86
C ALA A 364 -31.62 -6.28 12.35
N ARG A 365 -32.21 -7.32 11.75
CA ARG A 365 -31.47 -8.44 11.16
C ARG A 365 -30.56 -7.99 10.02
N GLY A 366 -31.09 -7.17 9.11
CA GLY A 366 -30.32 -6.64 7.99
C GLY A 366 -29.22 -5.70 8.45
N ALA A 367 -29.55 -4.79 9.37
CA ALA A 367 -28.58 -3.86 9.97
C ALA A 367 -27.41 -4.63 10.60
N ARG A 368 -27.69 -5.56 11.52
CA ARG A 368 -26.66 -6.39 12.18
C ARG A 368 -25.77 -7.13 11.17
N LYS A 369 -26.36 -7.81 10.18
CA LYS A 369 -25.61 -8.53 9.14
C LYS A 369 -24.64 -7.63 8.40
N TYR A 370 -25.10 -6.48 7.93
CA TYR A 370 -24.26 -5.59 7.12
C TYR A 370 -23.29 -4.78 7.96
N THR A 371 -23.61 -4.47 9.21
CA THR A 371 -22.65 -3.89 10.16
C THR A 371 -21.49 -4.85 10.43
N GLU A 372 -21.74 -6.14 10.64
CA GLU A 372 -20.67 -7.14 10.82
C GLU A 372 -19.76 -7.22 9.58
N LEU A 373 -20.35 -7.20 8.38
CA LEU A 373 -19.59 -7.21 7.12
C LEU A 373 -18.79 -5.91 6.92
N ALA A 374 -19.36 -4.76 7.30
CA ALA A 374 -18.69 -3.46 7.25
C ALA A 374 -17.46 -3.44 8.16
N ILE A 375 -17.60 -3.86 9.43
CA ILE A 375 -16.47 -3.97 10.38
C ILE A 375 -15.35 -4.81 9.79
N LYS A 376 -15.65 -6.02 9.31
CA LYS A 376 -14.64 -6.92 8.71
C LYS A 376 -13.96 -6.31 7.48
N ALA A 377 -14.70 -5.57 6.65
CA ALA A 377 -14.14 -4.91 5.47
C ALA A 377 -13.26 -3.70 5.83
N ILE A 378 -13.68 -2.90 6.81
CA ILE A 378 -12.91 -1.77 7.35
C ILE A 378 -11.62 -2.28 7.98
N GLU A 379 -11.67 -3.32 8.81
CA GLU A 379 -10.47 -3.90 9.44
C GLU A 379 -9.49 -4.46 8.41
N LEU A 380 -9.96 -5.04 7.30
CA LEU A 380 -9.10 -5.51 6.22
C LEU A 380 -8.41 -4.35 5.50
N ARG A 381 -9.16 -3.30 5.16
CA ARG A 381 -8.68 -2.19 4.33
C ARG A 381 -7.90 -1.13 5.10
N LEU A 382 -8.35 -0.80 6.31
CA LEU A 382 -7.86 0.33 7.11
C LEU A 382 -7.15 -0.14 8.39
N GLY A 383 -7.23 -1.43 8.71
CA GLY A 383 -6.64 -2.00 9.91
C GLY A 383 -7.55 -1.93 11.15
N PRO A 384 -7.17 -2.60 12.25
CA PRO A 384 -7.99 -2.73 13.45
C PRO A 384 -8.13 -1.44 14.26
N GLY A 385 -7.29 -0.43 13.98
CA GLY A 385 -7.29 0.88 14.62
C GLY A 385 -8.07 1.96 13.85
N ALA A 386 -8.88 1.59 12.85
CA ALA A 386 -9.63 2.56 12.07
C ALA A 386 -10.61 3.37 12.95
N PRO A 387 -10.65 4.73 12.84
CA PRO A 387 -11.36 5.61 13.77
C PRO A 387 -12.85 5.31 13.95
N ASP A 388 -13.54 4.88 12.90
CA ASP A 388 -14.99 4.67 12.92
C ASP A 388 -15.41 3.31 13.49
N LEU A 389 -14.47 2.37 13.68
CA LEU A 389 -14.79 1.02 14.15
C LEU A 389 -15.56 0.98 15.48
N PRO A 390 -15.28 1.82 16.50
CA PRO A 390 -16.10 1.89 17.71
C PRO A 390 -17.58 2.17 17.41
N ALA A 391 -17.89 3.15 16.56
CA ALA A 391 -19.27 3.50 16.21
C ALA A 391 -19.99 2.34 15.49
N TRP A 392 -19.29 1.64 14.60
CA TRP A 392 -19.84 0.45 13.95
C TRP A 392 -20.04 -0.72 14.93
N ARG A 393 -19.15 -0.90 15.90
CA ARG A 393 -19.30 -1.91 16.96
C ARG A 393 -20.48 -1.60 17.88
N ASP A 394 -20.72 -0.34 18.21
CA ASP A 394 -21.91 0.09 18.96
C ASP A 394 -23.20 -0.21 18.18
N MET A 395 -23.22 0.06 16.88
CA MET A 395 -24.33 -0.32 16.00
C MET A 395 -24.53 -1.84 15.94
N LEU A 396 -23.44 -2.63 15.98
CA LEU A 396 -23.51 -4.08 15.96
C LEU A 396 -24.12 -4.62 17.25
N ASP A 397 -23.78 -4.03 18.41
CA ASP A 397 -24.31 -4.43 19.71
C ASP A 397 -25.84 -4.32 19.73
N ASP A 398 -26.36 -3.13 19.41
CA ASP A 398 -27.80 -2.88 19.34
C ASP A 398 -28.17 -1.89 18.22
N PRO A 399 -28.55 -2.39 17.03
CA PRO A 399 -28.99 -1.54 15.92
C PRO A 399 -30.18 -0.65 16.24
N THR A 400 -31.00 -1.00 17.25
CA THR A 400 -32.23 -0.26 17.59
C THR A 400 -31.98 1.00 18.40
N LYS A 401 -30.81 1.07 19.06
CA LYS A 401 -30.37 2.25 19.81
C LYS A 401 -29.56 3.22 18.94
N HIS A 402 -29.02 2.74 17.82
CA HIS A 402 -28.26 3.56 16.90
C HIS A 402 -29.15 4.66 16.29
N TRP A 403 -28.62 5.86 16.11
CA TRP A 403 -29.37 7.05 15.68
C TRP A 403 -30.02 6.89 14.30
N SER A 404 -29.50 6.01 13.45
CA SER A 404 -30.06 5.70 12.13
C SER A 404 -31.33 4.85 12.19
N TRP A 405 -31.66 4.25 13.33
CA TRP A 405 -32.77 3.31 13.46
C TRP A 405 -34.10 3.93 13.10
N MET A 406 -34.82 3.31 12.16
CA MET A 406 -36.17 3.73 11.71
C MET A 406 -36.28 5.21 11.31
N VAL A 407 -35.18 5.88 10.94
CA VAL A 407 -35.19 7.32 10.62
C VAL A 407 -36.16 7.65 9.49
N ARG A 408 -36.35 6.74 8.51
CA ARG A 408 -37.32 6.92 7.40
C ARG A 408 -38.77 6.65 7.79
N LYS A 409 -39.00 6.09 8.98
CA LYS A 409 -40.33 5.80 9.55
C LYS A 409 -40.71 6.78 10.67
N GLY A 410 -39.94 7.86 10.85
CA GLY A 410 -40.15 8.82 11.93
C GLY A 410 -39.64 8.36 13.30
N GLY A 411 -38.87 7.25 13.36
CA GLY A 411 -38.34 6.68 14.61
C GLY A 411 -36.91 7.09 14.97
N GLY A 412 -36.25 7.91 14.13
CA GLY A 412 -34.87 8.34 14.37
C GLY A 412 -34.78 9.37 15.49
N LYS A 413 -33.75 9.26 16.35
CA LYS A 413 -33.37 10.37 17.23
C LYS A 413 -32.78 11.47 16.35
N VAL A 414 -33.36 12.67 16.38
CA VAL A 414 -32.83 13.83 15.66
C VAL A 414 -31.43 14.12 16.20
N VAL A 415 -30.40 13.74 15.44
CA VAL A 415 -29.04 14.20 15.70
C VAL A 415 -28.92 15.54 14.98
N THR A 416 -28.97 16.63 15.74
CA THR A 416 -28.48 17.93 15.27
C THR A 416 -27.05 17.71 14.80
N ALA A 417 -26.80 17.90 13.51
CA ALA A 417 -25.51 17.68 12.87
C ALA A 417 -24.39 18.32 13.71
N MET A 418 -23.42 17.50 14.13
CA MET A 418 -22.10 18.03 14.45
C MET A 418 -21.47 18.38 13.10
N ASN A 419 -21.23 19.67 12.89
CA ASN A 419 -20.46 20.18 11.77
C ASN A 419 -19.09 19.49 11.77
N GLU A 420 -18.78 18.80 10.68
CA GLU A 420 -17.40 18.46 10.28
C GLU A 420 -16.67 19.71 9.80
#